data_AF-A0A955ENP9-F1
#
_entry.id   AF-A0A955ENP9-F1
#
_cell.length_a   1.000
_cell.length_b   1.000
_cell.length_c   1.000
_cell.angle_alpha   90.00
_cell.angle_beta   90.00
_cell.angle_gamma   90.00
#
_symmetry.space_group_name_H-M   'P 1'
#
loop_
_entity.id
_entity.type
_entity.pdbx_description
1 polymer ?
#
loop_
_entity_poly.entity_id
_entity_poly.type
_entity_poly.pdbx_seq_one_letter_code
_entity_poly.pdbx_strand_id
1 'polypeptide(L)'
;MRDQSRVHASLERRKIKGVQWEDISFDQAVAFLRTITGFSHYVSPAALRVVGATPKVTLQLDGASMSTTLDLLTKSAGLCWRVRGGVVIIDARAEGR
;
A
#
# COMPACT_ATOMS: atom_id res chain seq x y z
N MET A 1 5.73 20.67 -5.57
CA MET A 1 5.91 19.52 -6.50
C MET A 1 7.15 18.65 -6.22
N ARG A 2 8.15 19.07 -5.41
CA ARG A 2 9.39 18.30 -5.17
C ARG A 2 9.26 17.06 -4.26
N ASP A 3 8.27 17.02 -3.36
CA ASP A 3 8.11 15.91 -2.39
C ASP A 3 7.53 14.62 -2.96
N GLN A 4 6.59 14.69 -3.90
CA GLN A 4 5.96 13.49 -4.47
C GLN A 4 6.99 12.63 -5.22
N SER A 5 7.85 13.24 -6.04
CA SER A 5 8.89 12.54 -6.78
C SER A 5 9.93 11.88 -5.87
N ARG A 6 10.22 12.49 -4.71
CA ARG A 6 11.16 11.94 -3.73
C ARG A 6 10.60 10.72 -3.01
N VAL A 7 9.35 10.78 -2.57
CA VAL A 7 8.69 9.62 -1.94
C VAL A 7 8.56 8.49 -2.93
N HIS A 8 8.09 8.74 -4.15
CA HIS A 8 7.97 7.69 -5.17
C HIS A 8 9.33 7.04 -5.47
N ALA A 9 10.39 7.84 -5.68
CA ALA A 9 11.73 7.31 -5.89
C ALA A 9 12.26 6.52 -4.68
N SER A 10 11.91 6.92 -3.46
CA SER A 10 12.26 6.19 -2.24
C SER A 10 11.55 4.84 -2.16
N LEU A 11 10.25 4.79 -2.50
CA LEU A 11 9.46 3.55 -2.54
C LEU A 11 10.00 2.57 -3.59
N GLU A 12 10.40 3.06 -4.76
CA GLU A 12 11.01 2.22 -5.83
C GLU A 12 12.34 1.60 -5.40
N ARG A 13 13.20 2.37 -4.73
CA ARG A 13 14.54 1.93 -4.32
C ARG A 13 14.52 1.01 -3.11
N ARG A 14 13.54 1.16 -2.21
CA ARG A 14 13.46 0.37 -0.99
C ARG A 14 12.92 -1.03 -1.31
N LYS A 15 13.82 -2.01 -1.25
CA LYS A 15 13.46 -3.43 -1.36
C LYS A 15 12.97 -3.96 -0.02
N ILE A 16 11.86 -4.68 -0.05
CA ILE A 16 11.37 -5.46 1.09
C ILE A 16 11.82 -6.90 0.89
N LYS A 17 12.41 -7.48 1.92
CA LYS A 17 12.80 -8.90 1.95
C LYS A 17 11.91 -9.65 2.92
N GLY A 18 11.62 -10.91 2.61
CA GLY A 18 10.92 -11.81 3.52
C GLY A 18 9.48 -11.40 3.85
N VAL A 19 8.73 -10.85 2.89
CA VAL A 19 7.28 -10.70 3.08
C VAL A 19 6.67 -12.09 2.94
N GLN A 20 6.22 -12.65 4.07
CA GLN A 20 5.48 -13.91 4.14
C GLN A 20 4.23 -13.66 4.95
N TRP A 21 3.24 -13.06 4.31
CA TRP A 21 1.95 -12.82 4.92
C TRP A 21 1.00 -13.95 4.56
N GLU A 22 0.37 -14.51 5.59
CA GLU A 22 -0.65 -15.53 5.47
C GLU A 22 -1.84 -15.10 6.32
N ASP A 23 -2.98 -14.88 5.66
CA ASP A 23 -4.25 -14.57 6.32
C ASP A 23 -4.19 -13.38 7.32
N ILE A 24 -3.35 -12.37 7.04
CA ILE A 24 -3.27 -11.17 7.88
C ILE A 24 -4.33 -10.16 7.49
N SER A 25 -4.78 -9.33 8.42
CA SER A 25 -5.69 -8.24 8.07
C SER A 25 -5.00 -7.18 7.21
N PHE A 26 -5.78 -6.54 6.32
CA PHE A 26 -5.29 -5.41 5.52
C PHE A 26 -4.71 -4.28 6.38
N ASP A 27 -5.30 -3.97 7.54
CA ASP A 27 -4.76 -2.98 8.47
C ASP A 27 -3.38 -3.37 9.01
N GLN A 28 -3.16 -4.65 9.33
CA GLN A 28 -1.84 -5.15 9.72
C GLN A 28 -0.83 -5.03 8.58
N ALA A 29 -1.23 -5.35 7.35
CA ALA A 29 -0.38 -5.18 6.16
C ALA A 29 0.04 -3.71 5.99
N VAL A 30 -0.92 -2.76 6.05
CA VAL A 30 -0.63 -1.32 5.93
C VAL A 30 0.23 -0.82 7.09
N ALA A 31 -0.02 -1.27 8.32
CA ALA A 31 0.79 -0.90 9.48
C ALA A 31 2.26 -1.38 9.36
N PHE A 32 2.46 -2.59 8.82
CA PHE A 32 3.80 -3.09 8.51
C PHE A 32 4.50 -2.22 7.47
N LEU A 33 3.82 -1.86 6.38
CA LEU A 33 4.40 -0.99 5.34
C LEU A 33 4.74 0.40 5.89
N ARG A 34 3.88 0.97 6.74
CA ARG A 34 4.17 2.24 7.44
C ARG A 34 5.44 2.14 8.30
N THR A 35 5.62 1.02 9.01
CA THR A 35 6.78 0.78 9.87
C THR A 35 8.07 0.67 9.06
N ILE A 36 8.05 -0.07 7.95
CA ILE A 36 9.23 -0.27 7.11
C ILE A 36 9.60 0.97 6.29
N THR A 37 8.60 1.71 5.80
CA THR A 37 8.87 2.90 4.97
C THR A 37 9.19 4.15 5.77
N GLY A 38 8.63 4.28 6.97
CA GLY A 38 8.59 5.55 7.71
C GLY A 38 7.66 6.60 7.08
N PHE A 39 6.93 6.27 6.02
CA PHE A 39 5.99 7.20 5.39
C PHE A 39 4.60 7.08 6.02
N SER A 40 3.93 8.22 6.17
CA SER A 40 2.53 8.25 6.56
C SER A 40 1.68 7.56 5.49
N HIS A 41 0.84 6.62 5.93
CA HIS A 41 -0.16 5.96 5.10
C HIS A 41 -1.53 6.44 5.54
N TYR A 42 -2.36 6.82 4.57
CA TYR A 42 -3.74 7.23 4.76
C TYR A 42 -4.63 6.31 3.92
N VAL A 43 -5.57 5.62 4.57
CA VAL A 43 -6.57 4.79 3.90
C VAL A 43 -7.87 5.59 3.86
N SER A 44 -8.42 5.82 2.68
CA SER A 44 -9.64 6.61 2.53
C SER A 44 -10.87 5.85 3.08
N PRO A 45 -11.93 6.57 3.53
CA PRO A 45 -13.20 5.92 3.88
C PRO A 45 -13.81 5.11 2.72
N ALA A 46 -13.57 5.51 1.47
CA ALA A 46 -14.03 4.77 0.30
C ALA A 46 -13.28 3.44 0.15
N ALA A 47 -11.96 3.43 0.37
CA ALA A 47 -11.17 2.21 0.38
C ALA A 47 -11.67 1.23 1.45
N LEU A 48 -11.94 1.72 2.67
CA LEU A 48 -12.47 0.89 3.77
C LEU A 48 -13.83 0.25 3.42
N ARG A 49 -14.69 0.95 2.67
CA ARG A 49 -15.97 0.39 2.21
C ARG A 49 -15.80 -0.73 1.18
N VAL A 50 -14.83 -0.60 0.26
CA VAL A 50 -14.53 -1.62 -0.76
C VAL A 50 -13.92 -2.86 -0.11
N VAL A 51 -12.99 -2.64 0.82
CA VAL A 51 -12.29 -3.66 1.61
C VAL A 51 -13.25 -4.42 2.52
N GLY A 52 -14.30 -3.76 3.03
CA GLY A 52 -15.27 -4.37 3.93
C GLY A 52 -14.69 -4.67 5.32
N ALA A 53 -15.30 -5.63 6.03
CA ALA A 53 -14.86 -6.03 7.36
C ALA A 53 -13.60 -6.90 7.26
N THR A 54 -12.41 -6.28 7.33
CA THR A 54 -11.10 -6.95 7.49
C THR A 54 -10.77 -7.99 6.40
N PRO A 55 -10.49 -7.57 5.16
CA PRO A 55 -10.04 -8.49 4.13
C PRO A 55 -8.68 -9.02 4.52
N LYS A 56 -8.55 -10.32 4.27
CA LYS A 56 -7.36 -11.08 4.57
C LYS A 56 -6.42 -11.03 3.38
N VAL A 57 -5.15 -10.80 3.67
CA VAL A 57 -4.09 -10.63 2.68
C VAL A 57 -3.11 -11.77 2.85
N THR A 58 -2.93 -12.52 1.78
CA THR A 58 -1.83 -13.48 1.63
C THR A 58 -0.90 -12.95 0.55
N LEU A 59 0.36 -12.75 0.89
CA LEU A 59 1.35 -12.19 -0.01
C LEU A 59 2.72 -12.76 0.32
N GLN A 60 3.36 -13.34 -0.68
CA GLN A 60 4.74 -13.84 -0.57
C GLN A 60 5.61 -13.09 -1.56
N LEU A 61 6.54 -12.29 -1.05
CA LEU A 61 7.46 -11.50 -1.86
C LEU A 61 8.85 -11.56 -1.27
N ASP A 62 9.84 -11.77 -2.13
CA ASP A 62 11.25 -11.63 -1.79
C ASP A 62 11.93 -10.63 -2.73
N GLY A 63 12.49 -9.56 -2.15
CA GLY A 63 13.22 -8.53 -2.90
C GLY A 63 12.36 -7.61 -3.77
N ALA A 64 11.04 -7.56 -3.58
CA ALA A 64 10.15 -6.63 -4.28
C ALA A 64 10.38 -5.18 -3.81
N SER A 65 10.20 -4.19 -4.70
CA SER A 65 10.19 -2.79 -4.27
C SER A 65 8.93 -2.50 -3.46
N MET A 66 9.00 -1.50 -2.59
CA MET A 66 7.84 -1.08 -1.80
C MET A 66 6.67 -0.64 -2.69
N SER A 67 6.95 0.02 -3.82
CA SER A 67 5.93 0.39 -4.80
C SER A 67 5.23 -0.84 -5.37
N THR A 68 5.98 -1.89 -5.73
CA THR A 68 5.41 -3.17 -6.19
C THR A 68 4.60 -3.83 -5.09
N THR A 69 5.07 -3.85 -3.84
CA THR A 69 4.32 -4.41 -2.72
C THR A 69 3.01 -3.66 -2.47
N LEU A 70 3.02 -2.32 -2.50
CA LEU A 70 1.81 -1.50 -2.41
C LEU A 70 0.85 -1.76 -3.57
N ASP A 71 1.37 -1.87 -4.78
CA ASP A 71 0.58 -2.17 -5.97
C ASP A 71 -0.09 -3.55 -5.86
N LEU A 72 0.64 -4.59 -5.44
CA LEU A 72 0.08 -5.93 -5.24
C LEU A 72 -0.96 -5.97 -4.10
N LEU A 73 -0.65 -5.34 -2.96
CA LEU A 73 -1.55 -5.26 -1.81
C LEU A 73 -2.86 -4.53 -2.17
N THR A 74 -2.77 -3.40 -2.87
CA THR A 74 -3.97 -2.64 -3.23
C THR A 74 -4.75 -3.31 -4.35
N LYS A 75 -4.08 -3.90 -5.34
CA LYS A 75 -4.74 -4.64 -6.43
C LYS A 75 -5.52 -5.86 -5.93
N SER A 76 -4.97 -6.62 -4.98
CA SER A 76 -5.68 -7.79 -4.42
C SER A 76 -6.98 -7.41 -3.70
N ALA A 77 -7.06 -6.17 -3.20
CA ALA A 77 -8.23 -5.62 -2.54
C ALA A 77 -9.12 -4.74 -3.44
N GLY A 78 -8.87 -4.68 -4.76
CA GLY A 78 -9.62 -3.81 -5.68
C GLY A 78 -9.39 -2.30 -5.48
N LEU A 79 -8.30 -1.93 -4.82
CA LEU A 79 -7.93 -0.56 -4.48
C LEU A 79 -6.86 0.00 -5.44
N CYS A 80 -6.49 1.25 -5.21
CA CYS A 80 -5.31 1.88 -5.79
C CYS A 80 -4.56 2.70 -4.73
N TRP A 81 -3.33 3.10 -5.05
CA TRP A 81 -2.57 4.01 -4.21
C TRP A 81 -1.93 5.13 -5.03
N ARG A 82 -1.63 6.24 -4.36
CA ARG A 82 -0.92 7.39 -4.91
C ARG A 82 -0.18 8.14 -3.82
N VAL A 83 0.85 8.90 -4.19
CA VAL A 83 1.53 9.81 -3.25
C VAL A 83 0.97 11.23 -3.41
N ARG A 84 0.54 11.85 -2.31
CA ARG A 84 0.16 13.27 -2.31
C ARG A 84 0.70 13.97 -1.05
N GLY A 85 1.42 15.07 -1.25
CA GLY A 85 1.97 15.84 -0.13
C GLY A 85 2.92 15.04 0.79
N GLY A 86 3.64 14.05 0.24
CA GLY A 86 4.52 13.19 1.02
C GLY A 86 3.82 12.02 1.76
N VAL A 87 2.50 11.87 1.59
CA VAL A 87 1.70 10.81 2.20
C VAL A 87 1.31 9.78 1.14
N VAL A 88 1.40 8.50 1.50
CA VAL A 88 0.87 7.39 0.70
C VAL A 88 -0.63 7.30 0.96
N ILE A 89 -1.43 7.61 -0.06
CA ILE A 89 -2.89 7.54 -0.01
C ILE A 89 -3.33 6.25 -0.69
N ILE A 90 -4.05 5.41 0.05
CA ILE A 90 -4.75 4.23 -0.45
C ILE A 90 -6.22 4.60 -0.59
N ASP A 91 -6.77 4.41 -1.79
CA ASP A 91 -8.12 4.84 -2.15
C ASP A 91 -8.86 3.74 -2.92
N ALA A 92 -10.18 3.86 -2.98
CA ALA A 92 -10.97 3.04 -3.91
C ALA A 92 -10.52 3.37 -5.35
N ARG A 93 -10.51 2.37 -6.23
CA ARG A 93 -10.38 2.67 -7.65
C ARG A 93 -11.55 3.57 -8.05
N ALA A 94 -11.23 4.72 -8.64
CA ALA A 94 -12.23 5.47 -9.37
C ALA A 94 -12.65 4.58 -10.55
N GLU A 95 -13.76 3.85 -10.40
CA GLU A 95 -14.46 3.34 -11.56
C GLU A 95 -14.77 4.55 -12.44
N GLY A 96 -14.20 4.56 -13.65
CA GLY A 96 -14.57 5.54 -14.65
C GLY A 96 -16.08 5.46 -14.85
N ARG A 97 -16.78 6.51 -14.45
CA ARG A 97 -18.08 6.85 -15.01
C ARG A 97 -17.87 7.70 -16.24
#